data_AF-A0A0Q4RVD7-F1
#
_entry.id   AF-A0A0Q4RVD7-F1
#
_cell.length_a   1.000
_cell.length_b   1.000
_cell.length_c   1.000
_cell.angle_alpha   90.00
_cell.angle_beta   90.00
_cell.angle_gamma   90.00
#
_symmetry.space_group_name_H-M   'P 1'
#
loop_
_entity.id
_entity.type
_entity.pdbx_description
1 polymer ?
#
loop_
_entity_poly.entity_id
_entity_poly.type
_entity_poly.pdbx_seq_one_letter_code
_entity_poly.pdbx_strand_id
1 'polypeptide(L)'
;MTTSHDGAAVPQQFFTGPAPSTCLDGLALHTPALVTGLRSASGEQEEGTVLRLMEIGFLPGEAVRVVARGGFGVDPIAVRVGQATFALRRSEASMVQVQVGVEVQP
;
A
#
# COMPACT_ATOMS: atom_id res chain seq x y z
N MET A 1 43.95 22.55 -3.96
CA MET A 1 43.71 21.17 -4.45
C MET A 1 42.27 20.83 -4.13
N THR A 2 41.49 20.64 -5.19
CA THR A 2 40.05 20.37 -5.16
C THR A 2 39.82 18.89 -4.85
N THR A 3 38.81 18.54 -4.06
CA THR A 3 38.11 17.27 -4.24
C THR A 3 36.65 17.49 -3.88
N SER A 4 35.86 17.78 -4.92
CA SER A 4 34.42 17.59 -4.96
C SER A 4 34.07 16.20 -4.43
N HIS A 5 33.14 16.12 -3.47
CA HIS A 5 32.38 14.89 -3.29
C HIS A 5 31.21 14.93 -4.29
N ASP A 6 31.34 14.04 -5.26
CA ASP A 6 30.41 13.73 -6.34
C ASP A 6 29.06 13.23 -5.79
N GLY A 7 28.00 13.74 -6.38
CA GLY A 7 26.63 13.52 -5.96
C GLY A 7 26.09 12.19 -6.48
N ALA A 8 25.88 11.24 -5.57
CA ALA A 8 24.93 10.15 -5.79
C ALA A 8 23.54 10.64 -5.37
N ALA A 9 22.91 11.46 -6.22
CA ALA A 9 21.47 11.65 -6.14
C ALA A 9 20.83 10.29 -6.46
N VAL A 10 20.34 9.62 -5.42
CA VAL A 10 19.36 8.54 -5.58
C VAL A 10 18.29 9.02 -6.57
N PRO A 11 17.89 8.25 -7.58
CA PRO A 11 16.79 8.63 -8.44
C PRO A 11 15.54 8.69 -7.56
N GLN A 12 15.23 9.90 -7.10
CA GLN A 12 13.95 10.20 -6.47
C GLN A 12 12.94 10.07 -7.61
N GLN A 13 12.31 8.90 -7.69
CA GLN A 13 11.32 8.56 -8.70
C GLN A 13 10.27 9.69 -8.69
N PHE A 14 10.26 10.50 -9.76
CA PHE A 14 9.34 11.62 -9.89
C PHE A 14 7.97 11.07 -10.29
N PHE A 15 7.06 10.95 -9.32
CA PHE A 15 5.67 10.62 -9.60
C PHE A 15 4.98 11.83 -10.24
N THR A 16 4.76 11.77 -11.55
CA THR A 16 3.96 12.78 -12.26
C THR A 16 2.48 12.44 -12.14
N GLY A 17 1.75 13.26 -11.39
CA GLY A 17 0.29 13.33 -11.36
C GLY A 17 -0.37 12.64 -10.15
N PRO A 18 -1.37 13.28 -9.49
CA PRO A 18 -2.14 12.62 -8.44
C PRO A 18 -3.02 11.54 -9.07
N ALA A 19 -2.50 10.32 -9.18
CA ALA A 19 -3.35 9.18 -9.48
C ALA A 19 -4.44 9.10 -8.39
N PRO A 20 -5.69 8.83 -8.76
CA PRO A 20 -6.80 8.84 -7.81
C PRO A 20 -6.53 7.83 -6.69
N SER A 21 -6.52 8.30 -5.45
CA SER A 21 -6.45 7.42 -4.28
C SER A 21 -7.69 6.53 -4.28
N THR A 22 -7.47 5.22 -4.24
CA THR A 22 -8.51 4.18 -4.22
C THR A 22 -8.34 3.32 -2.98
N CYS A 23 -9.39 2.64 -2.55
CA CYS A 23 -9.30 1.69 -1.44
C CYS A 23 -8.68 0.38 -1.91
N LEU A 24 -7.87 -0.25 -1.07
CA LEU A 24 -7.17 -1.50 -1.40
C LEU A 24 -8.14 -2.64 -1.75
N ASP A 25 -9.36 -2.65 -1.23
CA ASP A 25 -10.37 -3.65 -1.59
C ASP A 25 -10.81 -3.59 -3.06
N GLY A 26 -10.72 -2.42 -3.69
CA GLY A 26 -10.98 -2.19 -5.10
C GLY A 26 -9.78 -2.44 -6.02
N LEU A 27 -8.56 -2.52 -5.48
CA LEU A 27 -7.33 -2.60 -6.26
C LEU A 27 -7.24 -3.92 -7.04
N ALA A 28 -7.02 -3.84 -8.35
CA ALA A 28 -6.91 -5.03 -9.20
C ALA A 28 -5.78 -5.99 -8.75
N LEU A 29 -5.98 -7.27 -9.02
CA LEU A 29 -5.00 -8.31 -8.69
C LEU A 29 -3.66 -8.02 -9.36
N HIS A 30 -2.58 -8.26 -8.62
CA HIS A 30 -1.20 -8.07 -9.06
C HIS A 30 -0.82 -6.62 -9.43
N THR A 31 -1.70 -5.64 -9.20
CA THR A 31 -1.39 -4.23 -9.41
C THR A 31 -0.57 -3.69 -8.24
N PRO A 32 0.64 -3.15 -8.49
CA PRO A 32 1.42 -2.48 -7.46
C PRO A 32 0.80 -1.13 -7.12
N ALA A 33 0.75 -0.81 -5.82
CA ALA A 33 0.28 0.47 -5.33
C ALA A 33 1.10 0.90 -4.10
N LEU A 34 1.05 2.18 -3.77
CA LEU A 34 1.63 2.75 -2.57
C LEU A 34 0.50 3.10 -1.60
N VAL A 35 0.67 2.78 -0.33
CA VAL A 35 -0.27 3.23 0.71
C VAL A 35 -0.17 4.75 0.82
N THR A 36 -1.29 5.44 0.72
CA THR A 36 -1.36 6.90 0.95
C THR A 36 -1.80 7.21 2.37
N GLY A 37 -2.50 6.28 3.03
CA GLY A 37 -2.96 6.43 4.40
C GLY A 37 -4.05 5.42 4.77
N LEU A 38 -4.60 5.57 5.97
CA LEU A 38 -5.73 4.80 6.47
C LEU A 38 -6.93 5.73 6.66
N ARG A 39 -8.15 5.22 6.45
CA ARG A 39 -9.38 5.97 6.78
C ARG A 39 -9.49 6.19 8.28
N SER A 40 -10.12 7.30 8.67
CA SER A 40 -10.46 7.58 10.05
C SER A 40 -11.41 6.50 10.59
N ALA A 41 -11.02 5.85 11.68
CA ALA A 41 -11.87 4.93 12.42
C ALA A 41 -13.00 5.71 13.12
N SER A 42 -14.21 5.13 13.16
CA SER A 42 -15.38 5.75 13.81
C SER A 42 -15.81 5.03 15.10
N GLY A 43 -15.02 4.06 15.58
CA GLY A 43 -15.23 3.39 16.87
C GLY A 43 -14.09 2.45 17.26
N GLU A 44 -14.11 1.95 18.50
CA GLU A 44 -13.02 1.17 19.12
C GLU A 44 -12.56 -0.05 18.30
N GLN A 45 -13.50 -0.75 17.64
CA GLN A 45 -13.15 -1.90 16.80
C GLN A 45 -12.34 -1.48 15.56
N GLU A 46 -12.73 -0.38 14.91
CA GLU A 46 -12.01 0.15 13.76
C GLU A 46 -10.67 0.75 14.18
N GLU A 47 -10.60 1.40 15.35
CA GLU A 47 -9.35 1.93 15.89
C GLU A 47 -8.33 0.80 16.14
N GLY A 48 -8.76 -0.29 16.76
CA GLY A 48 -7.91 -1.48 16.93
C GLY A 48 -7.48 -2.09 15.60
N THR A 49 -8.34 -2.02 14.57
CA THR A 49 -8.00 -2.48 13.22
C THR A 49 -6.97 -1.57 12.56
N VAL A 50 -7.14 -0.26 12.64
CA VAL A 50 -6.21 0.74 12.10
C VAL A 50 -4.84 0.61 12.78
N LEU A 51 -4.80 0.46 14.09
CA LEU A 51 -3.56 0.25 14.83
C LEU A 51 -2.84 -1.03 14.35
N ARG A 52 -3.58 -2.13 14.25
CA ARG A 52 -3.04 -3.40 13.74
C ARG A 52 -2.52 -3.29 12.32
N LEU A 53 -3.21 -2.58 11.44
CA LEU A 53 -2.77 -2.32 10.06
C LEU A 53 -1.44 -1.56 10.05
N MET A 54 -1.28 -0.56 10.91
CA MET A 54 0.01 0.14 11.07
C MET A 54 1.10 -0.79 11.60
N GLU A 55 0.82 -1.60 12.62
CA GLU A 55 1.80 -2.52 13.21
C GLU A 55 2.38 -3.53 12.19
N ILE A 56 1.57 -3.99 11.25
CA ILE A 56 1.99 -4.95 10.21
C ILE A 56 2.57 -4.29 8.94
N GLY A 57 2.59 -2.96 8.87
CA GLY A 57 3.31 -2.23 7.82
C GLY A 57 2.46 -1.46 6.81
N PHE A 58 1.15 -1.28 7.02
CA PHE A 58 0.33 -0.41 6.16
C PHE A 58 0.52 1.08 6.48
N LEU A 59 1.74 1.57 6.31
CA LEU A 59 2.12 2.97 6.54
C LEU A 59 2.15 3.76 5.23
N PRO A 60 1.92 5.09 5.26
CA PRO A 60 2.06 5.94 4.08
C PRO A 60 3.43 5.81 3.42
N GLY A 61 3.45 5.59 2.10
CA GLY A 61 4.66 5.36 1.30
C GLY A 61 5.03 3.89 1.11
N GLU A 62 4.43 2.97 1.86
CA GLU A 62 4.74 1.54 1.75
C GLU A 62 4.18 0.91 0.48
N ALA A 63 4.99 0.08 -0.17
CA ALA A 63 4.60 -0.63 -1.37
C ALA A 63 3.76 -1.86 -1.04
N VAL A 64 2.59 -1.93 -1.66
CA VAL A 64 1.61 -3.00 -1.46
C VAL A 64 1.14 -3.58 -2.79
N ARG A 65 0.77 -4.86 -2.76
CA ARG A 65 0.24 -5.56 -3.94
C ARG A 65 -0.80 -6.58 -3.51
N VAL A 66 -1.97 -6.57 -4.14
CA VAL A 66 -2.94 -7.65 -3.96
C VAL A 66 -2.41 -8.89 -4.69
N VAL A 67 -2.16 -9.97 -3.96
CA VAL A 67 -1.61 -11.22 -4.52
C VAL A 67 -2.70 -12.23 -4.84
N ALA A 68 -3.79 -12.23 -4.08
CA ALA A 68 -4.95 -13.07 -4.35
C ALA A 68 -6.20 -12.47 -3.73
N ARG A 69 -7.36 -12.85 -4.26
CA ARG A 69 -8.67 -12.64 -3.65
C ARG A 69 -9.30 -14.02 -3.47
N GLY A 70 -9.89 -14.29 -2.31
CA GLY A 70 -10.52 -15.59 -2.03
C GLY A 70 -11.54 -15.98 -3.11
N GLY A 71 -11.42 -17.20 -3.63
CA GLY A 71 -12.37 -17.78 -4.59
C GLY A 71 -13.57 -18.44 -3.90
N PHE A 72 -14.75 -18.35 -4.54
CA PHE A 72 -16.03 -18.91 -4.08
C PHE A 72 -16.40 -18.57 -2.61
N GLY A 73 -16.64 -17.28 -2.30
CA GLY A 73 -17.17 -16.85 -0.99
C GLY A 73 -16.57 -15.60 -0.36
N VAL A 74 -15.65 -14.91 -1.07
CA VAL A 74 -15.24 -13.49 -0.96
C VAL A 74 -15.01 -12.89 0.42
N ASP A 75 -14.03 -13.45 1.12
CA ASP A 75 -13.11 -12.86 2.08
C ASP A 75 -12.12 -13.99 2.48
N PRO A 76 -10.82 -13.78 2.73
CA PRO A 76 -10.04 -12.55 2.74
C PRO A 76 -9.36 -12.18 1.41
N ILE A 77 -8.84 -10.96 1.35
CA ILE A 77 -7.93 -10.44 0.33
C ILE A 77 -6.50 -10.68 0.80
N ALA A 78 -5.69 -11.41 0.04
CA ALA A 78 -4.28 -11.58 0.34
C ALA A 78 -3.49 -10.42 -0.24
N VAL A 79 -2.77 -9.70 0.60
CA VAL A 79 -1.99 -8.50 0.27
C VAL A 79 -0.56 -8.70 0.71
N ARG A 80 0.38 -8.44 -0.18
CA ARG A 80 1.81 -8.40 0.13
C ARG A 80 2.21 -6.97 0.49
N VAL A 81 2.89 -6.83 1.63
CA VAL A 81 3.49 -5.58 2.13
C VAL A 81 4.96 -5.85 2.41
N GLY A 82 5.85 -5.17 1.69
CA GLY A 82 7.27 -5.54 1.67
C GLY A 82 7.47 -7.02 1.30
N GLN A 83 8.02 -7.80 2.24
CA GLN A 83 8.27 -9.25 2.08
C GLN A 83 7.18 -10.15 2.69
N ALA A 84 6.25 -9.59 3.47
CA ALA A 84 5.23 -10.34 4.18
C ALA A 84 3.90 -10.35 3.41
N THR A 85 3.12 -11.42 3.57
CA THR A 85 1.77 -11.53 3.00
C THR A 85 0.74 -11.67 4.10
N PHE A 86 -0.27 -10.81 4.07
CA PHE A 86 -1.34 -10.74 5.06
C PHE A 86 -2.69 -11.00 4.40
N ALA A 87 -3.55 -11.71 5.10
CA ALA A 87 -4.95 -11.89 4.71
C ALA A 87 -5.78 -10.81 5.41
N LEU A 88 -6.25 -9.83 4.65
CA LEU A 88 -7.12 -8.78 5.14
C LEU A 88 -8.57 -9.11 4.83
N ARG A 89 -9.45 -8.85 5.78
CA ARG A 89 -10.88 -8.81 5.47
C ARG A 89 -11.16 -7.66 4.49
N ARG A 90 -12.21 -7.77 3.69
CA ARG A 90 -12.62 -6.72 2.76
C ARG A 90 -12.87 -5.40 3.48
N SER A 91 -13.49 -5.45 4.66
CA SER A 91 -13.72 -4.27 5.50
C SER A 91 -12.41 -3.61 5.95
N GLU A 92 -11.40 -4.40 6.32
CA GLU A 92 -10.07 -3.91 6.71
C GLU A 92 -9.34 -3.31 5.50
N ALA A 93 -9.33 -4.01 4.37
CA ALA A 93 -8.74 -3.53 3.12
C ALA A 93 -9.41 -2.24 2.62
N SER A 94 -10.71 -2.05 2.88
CA SER A 94 -11.39 -0.82 2.49
C SER A 94 -10.89 0.39 3.32
N MET A 95 -10.36 0.17 4.53
CA MET A 95 -9.76 1.23 5.33
C MET A 95 -8.40 1.70 4.78
N VAL A 96 -7.70 0.87 3.99
CA VAL A 96 -6.39 1.21 3.43
C VAL A 96 -6.57 2.00 2.13
N GLN A 97 -6.09 3.24 2.13
CA GLN A 97 -6.04 4.08 0.94
C GLN A 97 -4.71 3.86 0.22
N VAL A 98 -4.80 3.66 -1.09
CA VAL A 98 -3.65 3.39 -1.95
C VAL A 98 -3.69 4.22 -3.22
N GLN A 99 -2.52 4.45 -3.79
CA GLN A 99 -2.35 5.07 -5.09
C GLN A 99 -1.58 4.11 -6.00
N VAL A 100 -2.12 3.82 -7.18
CA VAL A 100 -1.43 2.95 -8.15
C VAL A 100 -0.13 3.62 -8.58
N GLY A 101 0.99 2.98 -8.25
CA GLY A 101 2.31 3.38 -8.74
C GLY A 101 2.57 2.66 -10.05
N VAL A 102 3.01 3.39 -11.07
CA VAL A 102 3.53 2.76 -12.30
C VAL A 102 4.85 2.09 -11.92
N GLU A 103 4.86 0.76 -11.86
CA GLU A 103 6.10 -0.01 -11.80
C GLU A 103 6.77 0.10 -13.17
N VAL A 104 7.74 1.01 -13.29
CA VAL A 104 8.61 1.10 -14.47
C VAL A 104 9.59 -0.07 -14.36
N GLN A 105 9.27 -1.19 -15.00
CA GLN A 105 10.22 -2.29 -15.15
C GLN A 105 11.28 -1.88 -16.18
N PRO A 106 12.58 -1.97 -15.84
CA PRO A 106 13.68 -1.68 -16.77
C PRO A 106 13.76 -2.69 -17.93
#